data_AF-A0A380WWD4-F1
#
_entry.id   AF-A0A380WWD4-F1
#
_cell.length_a   1.000
_cell.length_b   1.000
_cell.length_c   1.000
_cell.angle_alpha   90.00
_cell.angle_beta   90.00
_cell.angle_gamma   90.00
#
_symmetry.space_group_name_H-M   'P 1'
#
loop_
_entity.id
_entity.type
_entity.pdbx_description
1 polymer ?
#
loop_
_entity_poly.entity_id
_entity_poly.type
_entity_poly.pdbx_seq_one_letter_code
_entity_poly.pdbx_strand_id
1 'polypeptide(L)'
;MGFGPSTKMTTMHHYRCPIVNVVSSYDGLEFVGVIAKGVADKQVDKERTSVETAKMAKELGLDAAIVALDGWGNHHIDFTTVIGELEKNGIATAGLSFIGQQATFVSTNEYVDLVIDYNKTEAGVETQVLGENSLAEIDAMKAMVELRKKMAKRGKKWDKKKDPNEKKEVKLTKDYINIKEVKFGEENKIDGHTLIIDENIAIDALEGQERIIDMSVDIIKPGDYKKEANTNLDIMPIAGKKSGKLGEGETVELRGVVAMITGVEEAYDLQPANMGSCDGTLEEKISFDKPGTPSVDDYIFHIDFTFKEGEGRTADGIITAHKIADQIIGKIREVLKSYDGKYDQVKDFYNIKRPGKYKIGIVKVVSGVGCMYDTFTKADEPAGIIGGDNIRLGKNSPVFLTPNEARDGGIHSLY
;
A
#
# COMPACT_ATOMS: atom_id res chain seq x y z
N MET A 1 15.40 -11.22 -7.01
CA MET A 1 14.25 -10.32 -7.21
C MET A 1 14.56 -9.04 -6.47
N GLY A 2 14.52 -7.86 -7.10
CA GLY A 2 14.85 -6.62 -6.41
C GLY A 2 13.69 -6.21 -5.51
N PHE A 3 13.64 -6.75 -4.30
CA PHE A 3 12.86 -6.16 -3.22
C PHE A 3 13.86 -5.57 -2.24
N GLY A 4 13.48 -4.46 -1.62
CA GLY A 4 14.30 -3.90 -0.57
C GLY A 4 13.51 -2.87 0.25
N PRO A 5 13.74 -2.81 1.57
CA PRO A 5 12.93 -2.03 2.50
C PRO A 5 12.75 -0.55 2.13
N SER A 6 13.77 0.10 1.56
CA SER A 6 13.70 1.53 1.20
C SER A 6 12.71 1.85 0.10
N THR A 7 12.42 0.89 -0.78
CA THR A 7 11.48 1.06 -1.90
C THR A 7 10.09 0.49 -1.61
N LYS A 8 9.94 -0.21 -0.49
CA LYS A 8 8.74 -0.94 -0.09
C LYS A 8 7.53 -0.03 -0.02
N MET A 9 6.44 -0.44 -0.67
CA MET A 9 5.13 0.17 -0.50
C MET A 9 4.31 -0.62 0.52
N THR A 10 4.41 -0.24 1.80
CA THR A 10 3.58 -0.78 2.89
C THR A 10 2.09 -0.61 2.62
N THR A 11 1.25 -1.30 3.37
CA THR A 11 -0.20 -1.07 3.37
C THR A 11 -0.53 0.38 3.68
N MET A 12 0.19 1.02 4.60
CA MET A 12 0.07 2.45 4.87
C MET A 12 0.37 3.30 3.63
N HIS A 13 1.40 2.95 2.85
CA HIS A 13 1.71 3.66 1.60
C HIS A 13 0.55 3.56 0.62
N HIS A 14 -0.04 2.37 0.50
CA HIS A 14 -1.19 2.16 -0.36
C HIS A 14 -2.44 2.88 0.13
N TYR A 15 -2.67 2.92 1.44
CA TYR A 15 -3.77 3.64 2.08
C TYR A 15 -3.64 5.17 1.92
N ARG A 16 -2.42 5.70 2.05
CA ARG A 16 -2.07 7.12 1.86
C ARG A 16 -1.49 7.38 0.46
N CYS A 17 -1.93 6.63 -0.55
CA CYS A 17 -1.26 6.57 -1.85
C CYS A 17 -1.06 7.97 -2.48
N PRO A 18 0.20 8.40 -2.66
CA PRO A 18 0.49 9.73 -3.22
C PRO A 18 -0.07 9.95 -4.62
N ILE A 19 -0.07 8.91 -5.45
CA ILE A 19 -0.61 8.97 -6.81
C ILE A 19 -2.12 9.15 -6.78
N VAL A 20 -2.82 8.42 -5.91
CA VAL A 20 -4.27 8.58 -5.72
C VAL A 20 -4.57 10.01 -5.28
N ASN A 21 -3.86 10.55 -4.29
CA ASN A 21 -4.06 11.93 -3.82
C ASN A 21 -3.90 12.95 -4.96
N VAL A 22 -2.77 12.89 -5.67
CA VAL A 22 -2.45 13.84 -6.74
C VAL A 22 -3.45 13.75 -7.89
N VAL A 23 -3.73 12.55 -8.41
CA VAL A 23 -4.64 12.38 -9.54
C VAL A 23 -6.07 12.80 -9.17
N SER A 24 -6.50 12.51 -7.93
CA SER A 24 -7.83 12.86 -7.44
C SER A 24 -8.04 14.36 -7.25
N SER A 25 -6.97 15.10 -6.94
CA SER A 25 -7.02 16.55 -6.79
C SER A 25 -7.14 17.29 -8.14
N TYR A 26 -6.99 16.58 -9.26
CA TYR A 26 -6.90 17.19 -10.57
C TYR A 26 -8.25 17.24 -11.29
N ASP A 27 -8.87 18.41 -11.34
CA ASP A 27 -10.20 18.61 -11.94
C ASP A 27 -10.28 18.46 -13.46
N GLY A 28 -9.12 18.47 -14.14
CA GLY A 28 -9.01 18.42 -15.60
C GLY A 28 -9.15 17.02 -16.23
N LEU A 29 -9.27 15.96 -15.42
CA LEU A 29 -9.30 14.57 -15.86
C LEU A 29 -10.35 13.78 -15.09
N GLU A 30 -10.96 12.75 -15.68
CA GLU A 30 -11.75 11.77 -14.92
C GLU A 30 -10.81 10.72 -14.33
N PHE A 31 -10.67 10.67 -13.00
CA PHE A 31 -9.93 9.58 -12.36
C PHE A 31 -10.83 8.33 -12.24
N VAL A 32 -10.54 7.33 -13.06
CA VAL A 32 -11.39 6.14 -13.18
C VAL A 32 -11.16 5.13 -12.06
N GLY A 33 -9.91 4.94 -11.63
CA GLY A 33 -9.56 3.99 -10.57
C GLY A 33 -8.14 3.45 -10.67
N VAL A 34 -7.86 2.46 -9.84
CA VAL A 34 -6.57 1.76 -9.72
C VAL A 34 -6.73 0.33 -10.23
N ILE A 35 -5.76 -0.15 -11.00
CA ILE A 35 -5.62 -1.55 -11.37
C ILE A 35 -4.40 -2.09 -10.64
N ALA A 36 -4.60 -2.97 -9.66
CA ALA A 36 -3.53 -3.69 -9.00
C ALA A 36 -3.17 -4.91 -9.87
N LYS A 37 -1.94 -4.95 -10.38
CA LYS A 37 -1.40 -6.04 -11.19
C LYS A 37 -0.29 -6.74 -10.38
N GLY A 38 -0.42 -8.04 -10.16
CA GLY A 38 0.63 -8.81 -9.50
C GLY A 38 1.87 -8.95 -10.38
N VAL A 39 3.04 -8.93 -9.76
CA VAL A 39 4.29 -9.38 -10.36
C VAL A 39 4.24 -10.90 -10.47
N ALA A 40 4.48 -11.42 -11.67
CA ALA A 40 4.61 -12.86 -11.88
C ALA A 40 6.08 -13.29 -11.91
N ASP A 41 6.34 -14.52 -11.45
CA ASP A 41 7.69 -15.11 -11.51
C ASP A 41 8.05 -15.52 -12.95
N LYS A 42 7.16 -16.25 -13.62
CA LYS A 42 7.37 -16.76 -14.99
C LYS A 42 7.10 -15.70 -16.05
N GLN A 43 7.99 -15.61 -17.04
CA GLN A 43 7.90 -14.66 -18.16
C GLN A 43 6.54 -14.69 -18.88
N VAL A 44 6.03 -15.89 -19.20
CA VAL A 44 4.73 -16.06 -19.90
C VAL A 44 3.57 -15.47 -19.08
N ASP A 45 3.63 -15.56 -17.76
CA ASP A 45 2.62 -14.97 -16.88
C ASP A 45 2.76 -13.44 -16.78
N LYS A 46 4.00 -12.91 -16.82
CA LYS A 46 4.23 -11.44 -16.90
C LYS A 46 3.59 -10.85 -18.16
N GLU A 47 3.73 -11.53 -19.29
CA GLU A 47 3.12 -11.14 -20.58
C GLU A 47 1.59 -11.25 -20.52
N ARG A 48 1.05 -12.39 -20.10
CA ARG A 48 -0.39 -12.62 -19.99
C ARG A 48 -1.07 -11.56 -19.12
N THR A 49 -0.56 -11.34 -17.91
CA THR A 49 -1.15 -10.38 -16.96
C THR A 49 -1.04 -8.93 -17.45
N SER A 50 0.00 -8.60 -18.23
CA SER A 50 0.15 -7.29 -18.86
C SER A 50 -0.89 -7.06 -19.98
N VAL A 51 -1.15 -8.08 -20.80
CA VAL A 51 -2.21 -8.05 -21.83
C VAL A 51 -3.58 -7.91 -21.19
N GLU A 52 -3.87 -8.70 -20.14
CA GLU A 52 -5.12 -8.59 -19.36
C GLU A 52 -5.30 -7.19 -18.76
N THR A 53 -4.22 -6.61 -18.23
CA THR A 53 -4.24 -5.25 -17.67
C THR A 53 -4.56 -4.20 -18.72
N ALA A 54 -3.93 -4.27 -19.89
CA ALA A 54 -4.19 -3.34 -20.99
C ALA A 54 -5.60 -3.49 -21.56
N LYS A 55 -6.11 -4.73 -21.65
CA LYS A 55 -7.50 -5.00 -22.05
C LYS A 55 -8.49 -4.36 -21.06
N MET A 56 -8.30 -4.58 -19.76
CA MET A 56 -9.13 -3.97 -18.72
C MET A 56 -9.09 -2.44 -18.78
N ALA A 57 -7.90 -1.86 -18.91
CA ALA A 57 -7.71 -0.41 -19.05
C ALA A 57 -8.46 0.16 -20.27
N LYS A 58 -8.46 -0.58 -21.39
CA LYS A 58 -9.20 -0.21 -22.60
C LYS A 58 -10.72 -0.30 -22.41
N GLU A 59 -11.20 -1.35 -21.74
CA GLU A 59 -12.64 -1.52 -21.41
C GLU A 59 -13.14 -0.44 -20.45
N LEU A 60 -12.29 0.01 -19.52
CA LEU A 60 -12.55 1.18 -18.66
C LEU A 60 -12.51 2.52 -19.43
N GLY A 61 -12.02 2.50 -20.67
CA GLY A 61 -11.93 3.65 -21.56
C GLY A 61 -10.82 4.63 -21.18
N LEU A 62 -9.72 4.15 -20.60
CA LEU A 62 -8.62 5.03 -20.21
C LEU A 62 -7.97 5.69 -21.44
N ASP A 63 -7.65 6.98 -21.32
CA ASP A 63 -6.81 7.71 -22.27
C ASP A 63 -5.35 7.74 -21.83
N ALA A 64 -5.13 7.63 -20.51
CA ALA A 64 -3.83 7.58 -19.92
C ALA A 64 -3.78 6.77 -18.63
N ALA A 65 -2.57 6.35 -18.26
CA ALA A 65 -2.29 5.67 -17.01
C ALA A 65 -0.96 6.12 -16.39
N ILE A 66 -0.93 6.24 -15.06
CA ILE A 66 0.34 6.24 -14.33
C ILE A 66 0.63 4.80 -13.93
N VAL A 67 1.79 4.27 -14.31
CA VAL A 67 2.23 2.92 -13.93
C VAL A 67 3.25 3.06 -12.82
N ALA A 68 3.01 2.47 -11.66
CA ALA A 68 3.90 2.53 -10.50
C ALA A 68 4.35 1.14 -10.10
N LEU A 69 5.65 0.97 -9.91
CA LEU A 69 6.26 -0.31 -9.52
C LEU A 69 6.55 -0.34 -8.02
N ASP A 70 6.09 -1.39 -7.34
CA ASP A 70 6.59 -1.81 -6.04
C ASP A 70 7.74 -2.82 -6.25
N GLY A 71 8.96 -2.41 -5.90
CA GLY A 71 10.20 -3.15 -6.12
C GLY A 71 11.00 -2.73 -7.37
N TRP A 72 11.98 -3.55 -7.74
CA TRP A 72 12.99 -3.27 -8.77
C TRP A 72 13.60 -4.58 -9.33
N GLY A 73 14.54 -4.47 -10.28
CA GLY A 73 15.21 -5.63 -10.88
C GLY A 73 14.25 -6.44 -11.74
N ASN A 74 14.02 -7.73 -11.43
CA ASN A 74 13.18 -8.61 -12.27
C ASN A 74 11.72 -8.12 -12.43
N HIS A 75 11.23 -7.24 -11.54
CA HIS A 75 9.88 -6.67 -11.67
C HIS A 75 9.82 -5.55 -12.71
N HIS A 76 10.97 -5.00 -13.12
CA HIS A 76 11.05 -4.09 -14.26
C HIS A 76 10.53 -4.75 -15.54
N ILE A 77 10.57 -6.08 -15.65
CA ILE A 77 9.98 -6.81 -16.77
C ILE A 77 8.46 -6.67 -16.78
N ASP A 78 7.78 -6.87 -15.65
CA ASP A 78 6.33 -6.65 -15.53
C ASP A 78 5.97 -5.18 -15.81
N PHE A 79 6.76 -4.26 -15.25
CA PHE A 79 6.58 -2.81 -15.41
C PHE A 79 6.70 -2.34 -16.86
N THR A 80 7.77 -2.75 -17.55
CA THR A 80 8.00 -2.33 -18.94
C THR A 80 7.06 -3.04 -19.90
N THR A 81 6.72 -4.31 -19.65
CA THR A 81 5.75 -5.05 -20.46
C THR A 81 4.36 -4.44 -20.38
N VAL A 82 3.86 -4.10 -19.17
CA VAL A 82 2.54 -3.49 -19.03
C VAL A 82 2.47 -2.09 -19.63
N ILE A 83 3.55 -1.30 -19.53
CA ILE A 83 3.67 -0.01 -20.24
C ILE A 83 3.52 -0.22 -21.75
N GLY A 84 4.23 -1.19 -22.32
CA GLY A 84 4.15 -1.52 -23.74
C GLY A 84 2.74 -1.93 -24.18
N GLU A 85 2.07 -2.79 -23.42
CA GLU A 85 0.71 -3.24 -23.76
C GLU A 85 -0.34 -2.14 -23.64
N LEU A 86 -0.24 -1.25 -22.64
CA LEU A 86 -1.11 -0.07 -22.53
C LEU A 86 -0.92 0.86 -23.74
N GLU A 87 0.33 1.11 -24.12
CA GLU A 87 0.68 2.04 -25.18
C GLU A 87 0.28 1.55 -26.58
N LYS A 88 0.46 0.26 -26.86
CA LYS A 88 -0.09 -0.39 -28.07
C LYS A 88 -1.61 -0.28 -28.16
N ASN A 89 -2.30 -0.15 -27.02
CA ASN A 89 -3.74 0.06 -26.95
C ASN A 89 -4.16 1.55 -26.93
N GLY A 90 -3.22 2.47 -27.18
CA GLY A 90 -3.51 3.90 -27.32
C GLY A 90 -3.64 4.65 -25.99
N ILE A 91 -3.25 4.03 -24.87
CA ILE A 91 -3.29 4.61 -23.53
C ILE A 91 -1.92 5.21 -23.23
N ALA A 92 -1.83 6.53 -23.08
CA ALA A 92 -0.57 7.20 -22.79
C ALA A 92 -0.10 6.89 -21.37
N THR A 93 1.17 6.54 -21.19
CA THR A 93 1.72 6.12 -19.90
C THR A 93 2.80 7.06 -19.39
N ALA A 94 2.88 7.19 -18.07
CA ALA A 94 4.05 7.67 -17.36
C ALA A 94 4.40 6.67 -16.27
N GLY A 95 5.63 6.18 -16.29
CA GLY A 95 6.15 5.23 -15.32
C GLY A 95 6.70 5.92 -14.07
N LEU A 96 6.55 5.28 -12.91
CA LEU A 96 7.19 5.61 -11.64
C LEU A 96 7.89 4.34 -11.13
N SER A 97 9.22 4.37 -11.05
CA SER A 97 10.02 3.26 -10.56
C SER A 97 11.25 3.80 -9.82
N PHE A 98 11.73 3.05 -8.84
CA PHE A 98 13.09 3.18 -8.37
C PHE A 98 14.02 2.65 -9.47
N ILE A 99 14.99 3.46 -9.89
CA ILE A 99 16.04 3.05 -10.85
C ILE A 99 17.40 3.23 -10.17
N GLY A 100 17.67 4.44 -9.64
CA GLY A 100 18.91 4.74 -8.94
C GLY A 100 20.15 4.56 -9.82
N GLN A 101 21.28 4.25 -9.19
CA GLN A 101 22.54 3.87 -9.84
C GLN A 101 22.77 2.35 -9.82
N GLN A 102 22.09 1.64 -8.91
CA GLN A 102 22.29 0.21 -8.68
C GLN A 102 21.60 -0.68 -9.71
N ALA A 103 20.56 -0.19 -10.38
CA ALA A 103 19.79 -0.97 -11.34
C ALA A 103 19.61 -0.19 -12.65
N THR A 104 19.98 -0.84 -13.76
CA THR A 104 19.41 -0.50 -15.07
C THR A 104 18.14 -1.30 -15.29
N PHE A 105 17.28 -0.86 -16.20
CA PHE A 105 16.13 -1.68 -16.59
C PHE A 105 16.59 -3.04 -17.10
N VAL A 106 16.07 -4.11 -16.47
CA VAL A 106 16.33 -5.50 -16.90
C VAL A 106 15.81 -5.76 -18.32
N SER A 107 14.73 -5.08 -18.70
CA SER A 107 14.17 -5.08 -20.05
C SER A 107 13.59 -3.71 -20.37
N THR A 108 13.55 -3.36 -21.66
CA THR A 108 12.88 -2.15 -22.15
C THR A 108 12.18 -2.43 -23.49
N ASN A 109 11.34 -1.50 -23.93
CA ASN A 109 10.74 -1.48 -25.26
C ASN A 109 10.56 -0.03 -25.74
N GLU A 110 10.18 0.16 -26.99
CA GLU A 110 10.03 1.49 -27.62
C GLU A 110 9.00 2.41 -26.93
N TYR A 111 8.11 1.86 -26.11
CA TYR A 111 7.07 2.60 -25.40
C TYR A 111 7.48 3.06 -23.99
N VAL A 112 8.60 2.56 -23.47
CA VAL A 112 9.18 3.00 -22.19
C VAL A 112 9.97 4.30 -22.41
N ASP A 113 9.29 5.34 -22.89
CA ASP A 113 9.85 6.63 -23.27
C ASP A 113 9.68 7.71 -22.18
N LEU A 114 8.86 7.44 -21.16
CA LEU A 114 8.57 8.34 -20.05
C LEU A 114 8.52 7.56 -18.73
N VAL A 115 9.64 7.55 -18.01
CA VAL A 115 9.72 7.04 -16.64
C VAL A 115 10.38 8.09 -15.75
N ILE A 116 9.76 8.35 -14.60
CA ILE A 116 10.31 9.19 -13.54
C ILE A 116 10.97 8.28 -12.52
N ASP A 117 12.28 8.43 -12.36
CA ASP A 117 13.00 7.82 -11.24
C ASP A 117 12.66 8.55 -9.94
N TYR A 118 12.19 7.82 -8.94
CA TYR A 118 11.89 8.38 -7.62
C TYR A 118 12.97 8.13 -6.58
N ASN A 119 14.16 7.62 -6.96
CA ASN A 119 15.32 7.52 -6.07
C ASN A 119 15.53 8.80 -5.25
N LYS A 120 15.71 8.64 -3.94
CA LYS A 120 15.87 9.72 -2.95
C LYS A 120 17.28 9.78 -2.37
N THR A 121 18.05 8.70 -2.51
CA THR A 121 19.38 8.61 -1.92
C THR A 121 20.45 9.11 -2.90
N GLU A 122 21.47 9.80 -2.39
CA GLU A 122 22.59 10.30 -3.20
C GLU A 122 23.36 9.14 -3.85
N ALA A 123 23.56 8.06 -3.09
CA ALA A 123 24.22 6.86 -3.57
C ALA A 123 23.43 6.13 -4.67
N GLY A 124 22.11 6.36 -4.78
CA GLY A 124 21.28 5.70 -5.80
C GLY A 124 21.14 4.20 -5.57
N VAL A 125 21.17 3.75 -4.32
CA VAL A 125 21.14 2.35 -3.91
C VAL A 125 19.92 2.07 -3.04
N GLU A 126 19.54 0.80 -2.97
CA GLU A 126 18.60 0.27 -1.99
C GLU A 126 19.34 0.16 -0.64
N THR A 127 18.88 0.90 0.36
CA THR A 127 19.61 1.13 1.62
C THR A 127 19.14 0.27 2.79
N GLN A 128 18.09 -0.53 2.59
CA GLN A 128 17.44 -1.30 3.65
C GLN A 128 16.85 -0.46 4.80
N VAL A 129 16.75 0.87 4.61
CA VAL A 129 16.06 1.79 5.52
C VAL A 129 14.63 1.96 5.03
N LEU A 130 13.66 1.41 5.76
CA LEU A 130 12.26 1.40 5.38
C LEU A 130 11.76 2.80 5.02
N GLY A 131 11.23 2.92 3.82
CA GLY A 131 10.61 4.15 3.32
C GLY A 131 11.56 5.25 2.83
N GLU A 132 12.89 5.09 2.90
CA GLU A 132 13.83 6.13 2.48
C GLU A 132 13.68 6.51 1.00
N ASN A 133 13.44 5.53 0.13
CA ASN A 133 13.16 5.72 -1.30
C ASN A 133 11.65 5.68 -1.62
N SER A 134 10.78 6.03 -0.66
CA SER A 134 9.33 6.03 -0.89
C SER A 134 8.94 6.95 -2.04
N LEU A 135 8.11 6.42 -2.94
CA LEU A 135 7.36 7.24 -3.90
C LEU A 135 6.53 8.27 -3.14
N ALA A 136 6.67 9.55 -3.49
CA ALA A 136 5.99 10.67 -2.83
C ALA A 136 5.12 11.49 -3.79
N GLU A 137 4.34 12.44 -3.27
CA GLU A 137 3.42 13.25 -4.08
C GLU A 137 4.15 14.05 -5.16
N ILE A 138 5.36 14.53 -4.87
CA ILE A 138 6.19 15.25 -5.84
C ILE A 138 6.51 14.41 -7.08
N ASP A 139 6.68 13.09 -6.93
CA ASP A 139 6.98 12.20 -8.05
C ASP A 139 5.74 11.98 -8.90
N ALA A 140 4.58 11.79 -8.27
CA ALA A 140 3.29 11.73 -8.95
C ALA A 140 2.96 13.04 -9.69
N MET A 141 3.28 14.19 -9.10
CA MET A 141 3.11 15.50 -9.74
C MET A 141 4.01 15.65 -10.98
N LYS A 142 5.30 15.25 -10.88
CA LYS A 142 6.21 15.22 -12.04
C LYS A 142 5.68 14.32 -13.15
N ALA A 143 5.23 13.10 -12.81
CA ALA A 143 4.64 12.17 -13.75
C ALA A 143 3.41 12.77 -14.45
N MET A 144 2.51 13.43 -13.72
CA MET A 144 1.34 14.12 -14.29
C MET A 144 1.73 15.24 -15.26
N VAL A 145 2.76 16.02 -14.94
CA VAL A 145 3.25 17.11 -15.81
C VAL A 145 3.81 16.55 -17.12
N GLU A 146 4.65 15.51 -17.07
CA GLU A 146 5.23 14.92 -18.27
C GLU A 146 4.19 14.14 -19.09
N LEU A 147 3.28 13.41 -18.43
CA LEU A 147 2.17 12.73 -19.07
C LEU A 147 1.28 13.71 -19.86
N ARG A 148 1.10 14.93 -19.32
CA ARG A 148 0.37 16.01 -20.02
C ARG A 148 1.03 16.41 -21.31
N LYS A 149 2.35 16.56 -21.30
CA LYS A 149 3.12 16.90 -22.50
C LYS A 149 3.04 15.75 -23.52
N LYS A 150 3.14 14.51 -23.06
CA LYS A 150 3.04 13.31 -23.90
C LYS A 150 1.66 13.20 -24.56
N MET A 151 0.56 13.37 -23.82
CA MET A 151 -0.79 13.40 -24.39
C MET A 151 -1.00 14.57 -25.35
N ALA A 152 -0.47 15.77 -25.05
CA ALA A 152 -0.55 16.92 -25.95
C ALA A 152 0.17 16.67 -27.29
N LYS A 153 1.31 15.97 -27.30
CA LYS A 153 2.00 15.53 -28.53
C LYS A 153 1.16 14.57 -29.37
N ARG A 154 0.25 13.81 -28.74
CA ARG A 154 -0.74 12.93 -29.40
C ARG A 154 -2.02 13.65 -29.82
N GLY A 155 -2.05 14.99 -29.77
CA GLY A 155 -3.24 15.78 -30.06
C GLY A 155 -4.32 15.76 -28.95
N LYS A 156 -4.08 15.06 -27.84
CA LYS A 156 -5.00 14.97 -26.70
C LYS A 156 -4.63 16.00 -25.62
N LYS A 157 -4.87 17.29 -25.89
CA LYS A 157 -4.63 18.36 -24.89
C LYS A 157 -5.75 18.35 -23.85
N TRP A 158 -5.45 17.95 -22.61
CA TRP A 158 -6.44 18.00 -21.55
C TRP A 158 -6.53 19.40 -20.88
N ASP A 159 -7.77 19.86 -20.70
CA ASP A 159 -8.13 21.12 -20.04
C ASP A 159 -7.85 21.02 -18.52
N LYS A 160 -7.46 22.13 -17.89
CA LYS A 160 -7.31 22.19 -16.42
C LYS A 160 -8.62 22.51 -15.71
N LYS A 161 -9.60 23.08 -16.42
CA LYS A 161 -10.88 23.48 -15.81
C LYS A 161 -11.70 22.26 -15.45
N LYS A 162 -12.50 22.42 -14.40
CA LYS A 162 -13.51 21.46 -13.96
C LYS A 162 -14.56 21.21 -15.05
N ASP A 163 -15.08 19.98 -15.13
CA ASP A 163 -16.18 19.62 -16.02
C ASP A 163 -17.50 20.22 -15.49
N PRO A 164 -18.24 21.04 -16.26
CA PRO A 164 -19.56 21.53 -15.85
C PRO A 164 -20.59 20.42 -15.65
N ASN A 165 -20.39 19.23 -16.25
CA ASN A 165 -21.26 18.07 -16.12
C ASN A 165 -20.73 17.03 -15.12
N GLU A 166 -19.83 17.44 -14.21
CA GLU A 166 -19.29 16.57 -13.16
C GLU A 166 -20.41 15.93 -12.34
N LYS A 167 -20.32 14.61 -12.15
CA LYS A 167 -21.24 13.85 -11.30
C LYS A 167 -20.46 13.19 -10.18
N LYS A 168 -20.96 13.34 -8.95
CA LYS A 168 -20.48 12.61 -7.79
C LYS A 168 -21.25 11.29 -7.70
N GLU A 169 -20.54 10.19 -7.83
CA GLU A 169 -21.02 8.83 -7.63
C GLU A 169 -20.39 8.26 -6.35
N VAL A 170 -21.10 7.41 -5.63
CA VAL A 170 -20.63 6.64 -4.46
C VAL A 170 -19.82 7.47 -3.43
N LYS A 171 -20.45 7.75 -2.29
CA LYS A 171 -19.82 8.51 -1.21
C LYS A 171 -19.07 7.58 -0.25
N LEU A 172 -17.83 7.93 0.08
CA LEU A 172 -17.07 7.42 1.22
C LEU A 172 -16.87 8.57 2.21
N THR A 173 -17.25 8.38 3.46
CA THR A 173 -16.95 9.29 4.56
C THR A 173 -15.81 8.68 5.38
N LYS A 174 -14.74 9.44 5.63
CA LYS A 174 -13.69 9.07 6.57
C LYS A 174 -13.75 9.99 7.79
N ASP A 175 -13.99 9.38 8.94
CA ASP A 175 -13.99 10.01 10.25
C ASP A 175 -12.64 9.77 10.93
N TYR A 176 -12.06 10.81 11.51
CA TYR A 176 -10.73 10.74 12.12
C TYR A 176 -10.81 11.07 13.60
N ILE A 177 -10.18 10.22 14.40
CA ILE A 177 -9.95 10.44 15.83
C ILE A 177 -8.44 10.63 16.01
N ASN A 178 -8.04 11.77 16.54
CA ASN A 178 -6.65 12.03 16.88
C ASN A 178 -6.35 11.37 18.23
N ILE A 179 -5.30 10.56 18.30
CA ILE A 179 -4.81 9.92 19.51
C ILE A 179 -3.54 10.65 19.95
N LYS A 180 -3.48 10.96 21.25
CA LYS A 180 -2.36 11.66 21.91
C LYS A 180 -1.64 10.76 22.92
N GLU A 181 -2.29 9.69 23.35
CA GLU A 181 -1.75 8.71 24.27
C GLU A 181 -2.25 7.32 23.89
N VAL A 182 -1.36 6.34 23.87
CA VAL A 182 -1.70 4.92 23.79
C VAL A 182 -1.15 4.22 25.01
N LYS A 183 -1.97 3.40 25.69
CA LYS A 183 -1.55 2.62 26.86
C LYS A 183 -2.30 1.31 26.98
N PHE A 184 -1.72 0.36 27.70
CA PHE A 184 -2.43 -0.86 28.11
C PHE A 184 -3.40 -0.58 29.26
N GLY A 185 -4.46 -1.38 29.34
CA GLY A 185 -5.47 -1.35 30.40
C GLY A 185 -6.35 -2.61 30.39
N GLU A 186 -7.46 -2.58 31.12
CA GLU A 186 -8.33 -3.75 31.33
C GLU A 186 -9.24 -4.09 30.13
N GLU A 187 -9.48 -3.13 29.23
CA GLU A 187 -10.36 -3.30 28.07
C GLU A 187 -9.97 -2.38 26.91
N ASN A 188 -10.34 -2.79 25.68
CA ASN A 188 -10.17 -1.95 24.50
C ASN A 188 -11.19 -0.81 24.51
N LYS A 189 -10.73 0.43 24.57
CA LYS A 189 -11.61 1.61 24.48
C LYS A 189 -10.89 2.88 24.04
N ILE A 190 -11.68 3.87 23.64
CA ILE A 190 -11.21 5.23 23.37
C ILE A 190 -11.84 6.17 24.40
N ASP A 191 -11.00 6.80 25.21
CA ASP A 191 -11.40 7.82 26.17
C ASP A 191 -10.80 9.17 25.75
N GLY A 192 -11.62 10.02 25.13
CA GLY A 192 -11.17 11.27 24.52
C GLY A 192 -10.12 11.02 23.43
N HIS A 193 -8.87 11.42 23.68
CA HIS A 193 -7.72 11.23 22.79
C HIS A 193 -6.76 10.14 23.28
N THR A 194 -7.19 9.29 24.22
CA THR A 194 -6.39 8.16 24.72
C THR A 194 -6.97 6.86 24.17
N LEU A 195 -6.14 6.10 23.45
CA LEU A 195 -6.44 4.71 23.08
C LEU A 195 -5.96 3.80 24.22
N ILE A 196 -6.89 3.06 24.82
CA ILE A 196 -6.60 2.04 25.83
C ILE A 196 -6.74 0.69 25.14
N ILE A 197 -5.67 -0.10 25.18
CA ILE A 197 -5.60 -1.44 24.58
C ILE A 197 -5.65 -2.46 25.71
N ASP A 198 -6.49 -3.48 25.58
CA ASP A 198 -6.55 -4.59 26.53
C ASP A 198 -5.16 -5.25 26.63
N GLU A 199 -4.63 -5.38 27.85
CA GLU A 199 -3.35 -6.05 28.12
C GLU A 199 -3.34 -7.52 27.66
N ASN A 200 -4.52 -8.14 27.55
CA ASN A 200 -4.72 -9.51 27.09
C ASN A 200 -5.24 -9.57 25.63
N ILE A 201 -5.15 -8.49 24.85
CA ILE A 201 -5.67 -8.43 23.47
C ILE A 201 -5.17 -9.58 22.58
N ALA A 202 -3.98 -10.09 22.87
CA ALA A 202 -3.28 -11.13 22.12
C ALA A 202 -3.32 -12.53 22.77
N ILE A 203 -3.97 -12.71 23.93
CA ILE A 203 -3.83 -13.95 24.73
C ILE A 203 -4.22 -15.22 23.96
N ASP A 204 -5.29 -15.16 23.17
CA ASP A 204 -5.79 -16.30 22.40
C ASP A 204 -5.27 -16.31 20.94
N ALA A 205 -4.41 -15.35 20.58
CA ALA A 205 -4.06 -15.08 19.17
C ALA A 205 -3.27 -16.24 18.52
N LEU A 206 -2.51 -16.99 19.33
CA LEU A 206 -1.71 -18.13 18.87
C LEU A 206 -2.37 -19.49 19.15
N GLU A 207 -3.56 -19.54 19.74
CA GLU A 207 -4.21 -20.82 20.04
C GLU A 207 -4.44 -21.63 18.75
N GLY A 208 -3.91 -22.86 18.73
CA GLY A 208 -4.01 -23.77 17.59
C GLY A 208 -3.12 -23.40 16.39
N GLN A 209 -2.20 -22.44 16.52
CA GLN A 209 -1.26 -22.09 15.46
C GLN A 209 -0.03 -23.01 15.49
N GLU A 210 0.31 -23.61 14.36
CA GLU A 210 1.46 -24.54 14.25
C GLU A 210 2.73 -23.89 13.67
N ARG A 211 2.58 -22.71 13.04
CA ARG A 211 3.62 -22.04 12.23
C ARG A 211 4.35 -20.91 12.96
N ILE A 212 3.76 -20.41 14.04
CA ILE A 212 4.26 -19.31 14.87
C ILE A 212 4.41 -19.86 16.27
N ILE A 213 5.60 -19.71 16.85
CA ILE A 213 5.92 -20.27 18.17
C ILE A 213 5.71 -19.26 19.29
N ASP A 214 5.86 -17.97 18.99
CA ASP A 214 5.70 -16.89 19.95
C ASP A 214 5.30 -15.58 19.24
N MET A 215 4.72 -14.66 20.01
CA MET A 215 4.35 -13.33 19.56
C MET A 215 4.34 -12.37 20.73
N SER A 216 4.82 -11.14 20.51
CA SER A 216 4.71 -10.06 21.47
C SER A 216 3.93 -8.88 20.91
N VAL A 217 3.31 -8.12 21.82
CA VAL A 217 2.61 -6.87 21.52
C VAL A 217 3.16 -5.78 22.44
N ASP A 218 3.63 -4.69 21.86
CA ASP A 218 4.20 -3.54 22.58
C ASP A 218 3.66 -2.20 22.06
N ILE A 219 3.79 -1.16 22.86
CA ILE A 219 3.49 0.22 22.51
C ILE A 219 4.80 1.00 22.53
N ILE A 220 5.27 1.39 21.35
CA ILE A 220 6.45 2.26 21.19
C ILE A 220 5.97 3.71 21.14
N LYS A 221 6.50 4.53 22.05
CA LYS A 221 6.11 5.94 22.15
C LYS A 221 6.84 6.79 21.12
N PRO A 222 6.26 7.91 20.69
CA PRO A 222 6.97 8.93 19.92
C PRO A 222 8.32 9.28 20.56
N GLY A 223 9.40 9.19 19.79
CA GLY A 223 10.77 9.43 20.24
C GLY A 223 11.49 8.24 20.91
N ASP A 224 10.82 7.11 21.17
CA ASP A 224 11.43 5.91 21.73
C ASP A 224 11.97 4.97 20.64
N TYR A 225 12.74 5.53 19.71
CA TYR A 225 13.18 4.85 18.49
C TYR A 225 14.54 4.16 18.62
N LYS A 226 15.08 4.06 19.84
CA LYS A 226 16.28 3.27 20.16
C LYS A 226 15.98 1.79 20.40
N LYS A 227 14.71 1.41 20.29
CA LYS A 227 14.30 0.01 20.36
C LYS A 227 14.79 -0.74 19.13
N GLU A 228 15.21 -1.97 19.37
CA GLU A 228 15.48 -2.94 18.32
C GLU A 228 14.15 -3.51 17.81
N ALA A 229 14.06 -3.73 16.51
CA ALA A 229 12.95 -4.43 15.90
C ALA A 229 13.45 -5.42 14.86
N ASN A 230 12.70 -6.51 14.69
CA ASN A 230 12.90 -7.43 13.59
C ASN A 230 12.47 -6.79 12.26
N THR A 231 12.72 -7.50 11.16
CA THR A 231 12.35 -7.04 9.83
C THR A 231 10.87 -6.70 9.76
N ASN A 232 10.60 -5.50 9.26
CA ASN A 232 9.24 -5.04 9.05
C ASN A 232 8.56 -5.88 7.96
N LEU A 233 7.47 -6.52 8.34
CA LEU A 233 6.55 -7.20 7.45
C LEU A 233 5.50 -6.23 6.91
N ASP A 234 5.06 -5.25 7.70
CA ASP A 234 4.20 -4.16 7.20
C ASP A 234 4.06 -3.01 8.21
N ILE A 235 3.57 -1.88 7.72
CA ILE A 235 3.05 -0.76 8.50
C ILE A 235 1.69 -0.41 7.94
N MET A 236 0.69 -0.34 8.81
CA MET A 236 -0.71 -0.14 8.38
C MET A 236 -1.47 0.82 9.32
N PRO A 237 -2.52 1.49 8.82
CA PRO A 237 -3.38 2.30 9.66
C PRO A 237 -4.23 1.42 10.58
N ILE A 238 -4.67 1.98 11.71
CA ILE A 238 -5.75 1.40 12.52
C ILE A 238 -7.04 2.09 12.10
N ALA A 239 -7.80 1.43 11.23
CA ALA A 239 -9.08 1.92 10.72
C ALA A 239 -10.11 0.79 10.65
N GLY A 240 -11.37 1.10 10.94
CA GLY A 240 -12.48 0.16 10.96
C GLY A 240 -13.67 0.62 10.11
N LYS A 241 -14.32 -0.33 9.44
CA LYS A 241 -15.50 -0.07 8.63
C LYS A 241 -16.76 -0.03 9.49
N LYS A 242 -17.24 1.18 9.77
CA LYS A 242 -18.43 1.40 10.61
C LYS A 242 -19.73 1.09 9.86
N SER A 243 -19.83 1.44 8.58
CA SER A 243 -20.99 1.16 7.75
C SER A 243 -20.61 1.01 6.27
N GLY A 244 -21.33 0.16 5.52
CA GLY A 244 -21.05 -0.09 4.10
C GLY A 244 -19.90 -1.08 3.90
N LYS A 245 -19.22 -0.96 2.76
CA LYS A 245 -18.07 -1.80 2.35
C LYS A 245 -16.92 -0.91 1.86
N LEU A 246 -15.75 -1.47 1.59
CA LEU A 246 -14.62 -0.68 1.10
C LEU A 246 -15.02 0.22 -0.07
N GLY A 247 -14.70 1.51 0.06
CA GLY A 247 -14.97 2.55 -0.92
C GLY A 247 -16.35 3.23 -0.84
N GLU A 248 -17.21 2.84 0.09
CA GLU A 248 -18.51 3.50 0.34
C GLU A 248 -18.91 3.47 1.82
N GLY A 249 -19.86 4.32 2.25
CA GLY A 249 -20.29 4.36 3.65
C GLY A 249 -19.27 5.06 4.54
N GLU A 250 -19.08 4.59 5.78
CA GLU A 250 -18.28 5.25 6.81
C GLU A 250 -17.09 4.39 7.26
N THR A 251 -15.92 5.01 7.29
CA THR A 251 -14.68 4.43 7.82
C THR A 251 -14.16 5.34 8.93
N VAL A 252 -13.89 4.77 10.10
CA VAL A 252 -13.29 5.48 11.24
C VAL A 252 -11.81 5.13 11.29
N GLU A 253 -10.94 6.14 11.35
CA GLU A 253 -9.48 6.00 11.34
C GLU A 253 -8.88 6.67 12.57
N LEU A 254 -7.94 5.99 13.23
CA LEU A 254 -7.09 6.58 14.25
C LEU A 254 -5.89 7.28 13.61
N ARG A 255 -5.58 8.49 14.09
CA ARG A 255 -4.34 9.23 13.76
C ARG A 255 -3.52 9.43 15.02
N GLY A 256 -2.19 9.51 14.91
CA GLY A 256 -1.31 9.52 16.09
C GLY A 256 -0.94 8.12 16.59
N VAL A 257 -1.41 7.07 15.91
CA VAL A 257 -1.05 5.67 16.15
C VAL A 257 -1.10 4.87 14.85
N VAL A 258 -0.12 4.00 14.65
CA VAL A 258 -0.05 3.06 13.52
C VAL A 258 0.23 1.64 14.04
N ALA A 259 -0.15 0.62 13.28
CA ALA A 259 0.26 -0.75 13.56
C ALA A 259 1.53 -1.09 12.76
N MET A 260 2.50 -1.71 13.42
CA MET A 260 3.73 -2.21 12.82
C MET A 260 3.84 -3.70 13.06
N ILE A 261 4.01 -4.45 11.98
CA ILE A 261 4.17 -5.90 12.02
C ILE A 261 5.63 -6.22 11.71
N THR A 262 6.27 -7.01 12.55
CA THR A 262 7.63 -7.50 12.33
C THR A 262 7.68 -8.99 12.62
N GLY A 263 8.78 -9.64 12.26
CA GLY A 263 9.03 -10.96 12.80
C GLY A 263 10.37 -11.55 12.39
N VAL A 264 10.68 -12.68 13.00
CA VAL A 264 11.95 -13.40 12.85
C VAL A 264 11.71 -14.90 12.94
N GLU A 265 12.51 -15.69 12.27
CA GLU A 265 12.50 -17.15 12.40
C GLU A 265 13.38 -17.57 13.60
N GLU A 266 12.87 -18.47 14.45
CA GLU A 266 13.54 -18.92 15.68
C GLU A 266 14.97 -19.45 15.42
N ALA A 267 15.17 -20.07 14.26
CA ALA A 267 16.42 -20.69 13.87
C ALA A 267 17.38 -19.62 13.35
N TYR A 268 18.48 -19.44 14.06
CA TYR A 268 19.60 -18.56 13.69
C TYR A 268 19.22 -17.08 13.51
N ASP A 269 18.15 -16.61 14.14
CA ASP A 269 17.69 -15.21 14.05
C ASP A 269 17.46 -14.78 12.59
N LEU A 270 16.96 -15.72 11.77
CA LEU A 270 16.82 -15.50 10.34
C LEU A 270 15.64 -14.56 10.07
N GLN A 271 15.98 -13.41 9.52
CA GLN A 271 15.01 -12.41 9.12
C GLN A 271 14.18 -12.91 7.93
N PRO A 272 12.85 -12.68 7.92
CA PRO A 272 11.91 -13.19 6.92
C PRO A 272 12.05 -12.50 5.54
N ALA A 273 13.27 -12.22 5.07
CA ALA A 273 13.57 -11.49 3.84
C ALA A 273 14.54 -12.25 2.93
N ASN A 274 14.36 -12.12 1.61
CA ASN A 274 15.24 -12.73 0.61
C ASN A 274 16.30 -11.75 0.08
N MET A 275 15.99 -10.45 0.03
CA MET A 275 16.91 -9.41 -0.45
C MET A 275 16.75 -8.15 0.42
N GLY A 276 17.65 -8.01 1.40
CA GLY A 276 17.67 -6.88 2.34
C GLY A 276 16.64 -7.01 3.46
N SER A 277 17.09 -6.85 4.69
CA SER A 277 16.28 -6.85 5.90
C SER A 277 16.36 -5.48 6.57
N CYS A 278 15.28 -5.06 7.23
CA CYS A 278 15.25 -3.78 7.96
C CYS A 278 15.21 -4.00 9.48
N ASP A 279 15.75 -5.13 9.94
CA ASP A 279 16.01 -5.36 11.36
C ASP A 279 17.12 -4.44 11.88
N GLY A 280 17.04 -4.14 13.16
CA GLY A 280 17.95 -3.26 13.90
C GLY A 280 17.21 -2.16 14.65
N THR A 281 17.94 -1.12 15.02
CA THR A 281 17.39 0.02 15.76
C THR A 281 16.42 0.83 14.88
N LEU A 282 15.21 1.12 15.37
CA LEU A 282 14.16 1.79 14.59
C LEU A 282 14.61 3.15 14.01
N GLU A 283 15.37 3.96 14.75
CA GLU A 283 15.86 5.26 14.28
C GLU A 283 16.85 5.15 13.10
N GLU A 284 17.51 4.01 12.95
CA GLU A 284 18.43 3.73 11.85
C GLU A 284 17.71 3.05 10.67
N LYS A 285 16.64 2.29 10.95
CA LYS A 285 16.00 1.38 9.99
C LYS A 285 14.68 1.89 9.44
N ILE A 286 14.12 2.99 9.97
CA ILE A 286 12.90 3.61 9.46
C ILE A 286 13.16 5.07 9.11
N SER A 287 12.84 5.44 7.88
CA SER A 287 12.69 6.84 7.50
C SER A 287 11.28 7.30 7.86
N PHE A 288 11.14 8.04 8.96
CA PHE A 288 9.85 8.56 9.43
C PHE A 288 9.29 9.65 8.50
N ASP A 289 8.00 9.97 8.69
CA ASP A 289 7.25 10.99 7.95
C ASP A 289 7.20 10.75 6.43
N LYS A 290 7.17 9.49 6.01
CA LYS A 290 6.96 9.09 4.60
C LYS A 290 5.54 8.55 4.43
N PRO A 291 5.01 8.49 3.19
CA PRO A 291 3.65 8.02 2.96
C PRO A 291 3.37 6.61 3.51
N GLY A 292 4.38 5.75 3.58
CA GLY A 292 4.29 4.37 4.08
C GLY A 292 4.86 4.11 5.47
N THR A 293 5.34 5.13 6.18
CA THR A 293 6.00 4.97 7.48
C THR A 293 5.30 5.80 8.56
N PRO A 294 5.57 5.54 9.85
CA PRO A 294 5.01 6.32 10.93
C PRO A 294 5.51 7.76 10.86
N SER A 295 4.70 8.70 11.35
CA SER A 295 5.20 10.02 11.69
C SER A 295 6.06 9.97 12.95
N VAL A 296 6.95 10.93 13.13
CA VAL A 296 7.71 11.10 14.38
C VAL A 296 6.84 11.35 15.61
N ASP A 297 5.57 11.75 15.41
CA ASP A 297 4.59 11.96 16.47
C ASP A 297 3.64 10.77 16.67
N ASP A 298 3.74 9.71 15.84
CA ASP A 298 2.87 8.53 15.94
C ASP A 298 3.38 7.57 17.03
N TYR A 299 2.45 7.06 17.85
CA TYR A 299 2.67 5.83 18.59
C TYR A 299 2.72 4.65 17.61
N ILE A 300 3.51 3.63 17.93
CA ILE A 300 3.55 2.39 17.16
C ILE A 300 2.99 1.26 18.02
N PHE A 301 1.86 0.70 17.59
CA PHE A 301 1.32 -0.56 18.09
C PHE A 301 2.08 -1.69 17.39
N HIS A 302 3.07 -2.23 18.08
CA HIS A 302 4.04 -3.16 17.52
C HIS A 302 3.61 -4.60 17.81
N ILE A 303 3.44 -5.39 16.76
CA ILE A 303 3.16 -6.83 16.83
C ILE A 303 4.37 -7.55 16.22
N ASP A 304 5.12 -8.27 17.04
CA ASP A 304 6.32 -9.00 16.62
C ASP A 304 6.09 -10.51 16.71
N PHE A 305 6.42 -11.21 15.62
CA PHE A 305 6.21 -12.65 15.50
C PHE A 305 7.53 -13.43 15.52
N THR A 306 7.56 -14.54 16.26
CA THR A 306 8.61 -15.55 16.13
C THR A 306 8.06 -16.76 15.36
N PHE A 307 8.54 -16.94 14.14
CA PHE A 307 8.18 -18.05 13.28
C PHE A 307 8.94 -19.32 13.66
N LYS A 308 8.28 -20.47 13.52
CA LYS A 308 8.93 -21.78 13.59
C LYS A 308 9.98 -21.91 12.48
N GLU A 309 11.02 -22.71 12.69
CA GLU A 309 12.04 -22.98 11.68
C GLU A 309 11.42 -23.33 10.30
N GLY A 310 11.85 -22.61 9.26
CA GLY A 310 11.35 -22.73 7.90
C GLY A 310 10.04 -22.00 7.59
N GLU A 311 9.29 -21.51 8.57
CA GLU A 311 7.98 -20.88 8.35
C GLU A 311 8.09 -19.39 7.99
N GLY A 312 9.08 -18.68 8.54
CA GLY A 312 9.31 -17.24 8.31
C GLY A 312 9.67 -16.89 6.86
N ARG A 313 9.94 -17.89 6.02
CA ARG A 313 10.27 -17.71 4.60
C ARG A 313 9.27 -18.41 3.68
N THR A 314 8.09 -18.76 4.18
CA THR A 314 7.00 -19.32 3.38
C THR A 314 5.87 -18.31 3.24
N ALA A 315 5.10 -18.41 2.14
CA ALA A 315 3.91 -17.58 1.99
C ALA A 315 2.89 -17.88 3.12
N ASP A 316 2.72 -19.14 3.48
CA ASP A 316 1.72 -19.54 4.48
C ASP A 316 2.07 -19.03 5.89
N GLY A 317 3.34 -19.10 6.30
CA GLY A 317 3.80 -18.55 7.58
C GLY A 317 3.55 -17.04 7.66
N ILE A 318 3.98 -16.28 6.65
CA ILE A 318 3.77 -14.82 6.62
C ILE A 318 2.28 -14.46 6.56
N ILE A 319 1.48 -15.13 5.72
CA ILE A 319 0.03 -14.92 5.67
C ILE A 319 -0.61 -15.20 7.03
N THR A 320 -0.14 -16.23 7.76
CA THR A 320 -0.66 -16.56 9.09
C THR A 320 -0.37 -15.44 10.10
N ALA A 321 0.84 -14.90 10.12
CA ALA A 321 1.19 -13.76 10.98
C ALA A 321 0.30 -12.54 10.70
N HIS A 322 0.13 -12.20 9.42
CA HIS A 322 -0.75 -11.09 9.02
C HIS A 322 -2.22 -11.34 9.39
N LYS A 323 -2.71 -12.58 9.33
CA LYS A 323 -4.10 -12.89 9.72
C LYS A 323 -4.29 -12.68 11.22
N ILE A 324 -3.31 -13.11 12.02
CA ILE A 324 -3.33 -12.93 13.46
C ILE A 324 -3.25 -11.43 13.81
N ALA A 325 -2.37 -10.68 13.15
CA ALA A 325 -2.30 -9.23 13.32
C ALA A 325 -3.64 -8.55 12.98
N ASP A 326 -4.27 -8.94 11.87
CA ASP A 326 -5.57 -8.41 11.44
C ASP A 326 -6.70 -8.76 12.43
N GLN A 327 -6.65 -9.94 13.08
CA GLN A 327 -7.56 -10.35 14.16
C GLN A 327 -7.36 -9.50 15.43
N ILE A 328 -6.10 -9.28 15.84
CA ILE A 328 -5.77 -8.45 17.00
C ILE A 328 -6.23 -7.01 16.77
N ILE A 329 -5.88 -6.42 15.63
CA ILE A 329 -6.33 -5.07 15.23
C ILE A 329 -7.86 -5.05 15.10
N GLY A 330 -8.48 -6.14 14.67
CA GLY A 330 -9.93 -6.34 14.63
C GLY A 330 -10.62 -6.04 15.96
N LYS A 331 -10.02 -6.43 17.10
CA LYS A 331 -10.55 -6.11 18.44
C LYS A 331 -10.60 -4.59 18.69
N ILE A 332 -9.64 -3.83 18.16
CA ILE A 332 -9.66 -2.35 18.19
C ILE A 332 -10.70 -1.81 17.21
N ARG A 333 -10.85 -2.41 16.02
CA ARG A 333 -11.86 -2.00 15.03
C ARG A 333 -13.29 -2.11 15.56
N GLU A 334 -13.59 -3.10 16.40
CA GLU A 334 -14.92 -3.20 17.03
C GLU A 334 -15.24 -1.98 17.93
N VAL A 335 -14.23 -1.41 18.60
CA VAL A 335 -14.36 -0.13 19.32
C VAL A 335 -14.65 1.01 18.33
N LEU A 336 -13.95 1.05 17.19
CA LEU A 336 -14.15 2.10 16.18
C LEU A 336 -15.55 2.05 15.54
N LYS A 337 -16.07 0.85 15.28
CA LYS A 337 -17.41 0.64 14.71
C LYS A 337 -18.52 1.08 15.66
N SER A 338 -18.33 0.83 16.95
CA SER A 338 -19.27 1.20 18.01
C SER A 338 -19.08 2.63 18.53
N TYR A 339 -17.99 3.32 18.16
CA TYR A 339 -17.67 4.66 18.64
C TYR A 339 -18.76 5.68 18.29
N ASP A 340 -19.33 6.33 19.29
CA ASP A 340 -20.39 7.35 19.18
C ASP A 340 -19.94 8.74 19.68
N GLY A 341 -18.66 8.87 20.01
CA GLY A 341 -18.04 10.13 20.43
C GLY A 341 -17.83 11.14 19.29
N LYS A 342 -17.06 12.20 19.57
CA LYS A 342 -16.78 13.26 18.60
C LYS A 342 -15.55 12.93 17.77
N TYR A 343 -15.67 13.07 16.45
CA TYR A 343 -14.54 13.02 15.54
C TYR A 343 -13.84 14.38 15.44
N ASP A 344 -12.50 14.37 15.37
CA ASP A 344 -11.68 15.57 15.16
C ASP A 344 -11.83 16.12 13.74
N GLN A 345 -12.04 15.24 12.78
CA GLN A 345 -12.20 15.59 11.37
C GLN A 345 -13.11 14.59 10.68
N VAL A 346 -13.94 15.09 9.76
CA VAL A 346 -14.75 14.28 8.85
C VAL A 346 -14.43 14.72 7.44
N LYS A 347 -14.13 13.77 6.54
CA LYS A 347 -13.87 14.05 5.12
C LYS A 347 -14.72 13.17 4.22
N ASP A 348 -15.39 13.83 3.28
CA ASP A 348 -16.17 13.17 2.25
C ASP A 348 -15.36 13.01 0.96
N PHE A 349 -15.35 11.79 0.44
CA PHE A 349 -14.77 11.41 -0.83
C PHE A 349 -15.86 10.88 -1.76
N TYR A 350 -15.69 11.12 -3.06
CA TYR A 350 -16.62 10.68 -4.09
C TYR A 350 -15.84 10.03 -5.23
N ASN A 351 -16.44 9.01 -5.84
CA ASN A 351 -16.04 8.57 -7.16
C ASN A 351 -16.63 9.56 -8.17
N ILE A 352 -15.78 10.31 -8.88
CA ILE A 352 -16.24 11.45 -9.69
C ILE A 352 -16.22 11.07 -11.18
N LYS A 353 -17.36 11.24 -11.87
CA LYS A 353 -17.47 11.16 -13.32
C LYS A 353 -17.37 12.53 -13.96
N ARG A 354 -16.61 12.62 -15.05
CA ARG A 354 -16.40 13.84 -15.85
C ARG A 354 -16.50 13.47 -17.34
N PRO A 355 -17.73 13.29 -17.87
CA PRO A 355 -17.95 12.82 -19.23
C PRO A 355 -17.25 13.64 -20.32
N GLY A 356 -16.98 14.92 -20.07
CA GLY A 356 -16.29 15.81 -21.01
C GLY A 356 -14.77 15.83 -20.86
N LYS A 357 -14.18 14.99 -20.00
CA LYS A 357 -12.75 14.97 -19.73
C LYS A 357 -12.13 13.63 -20.13
N TYR A 358 -10.83 13.68 -20.44
CA TYR A 358 -10.06 12.47 -20.67
C TYR A 358 -9.96 11.64 -19.39
N LYS A 359 -9.90 10.32 -19.55
CA LYS A 359 -9.88 9.36 -18.45
C LYS A 359 -8.46 8.96 -18.10
N ILE A 360 -8.14 8.98 -16.81
CA ILE A 360 -6.87 8.52 -16.27
C ILE A 360 -7.09 7.40 -15.26
N GLY A 361 -6.24 6.38 -15.32
CA GLY A 361 -6.15 5.34 -14.31
C GLY A 361 -4.75 5.26 -13.69
N ILE A 362 -4.61 4.43 -12.66
CA ILE A 362 -3.32 4.07 -12.09
C ILE A 362 -3.16 2.57 -12.24
N VAL A 363 -2.01 2.10 -12.72
CA VAL A 363 -1.64 0.68 -12.67
C VAL A 363 -0.58 0.54 -11.60
N LYS A 364 -0.91 -0.12 -10.49
CA LYS A 364 0.06 -0.50 -9.47
C LYS A 364 0.56 -1.90 -9.76
N VAL A 365 1.84 -2.01 -10.07
CA VAL A 365 2.52 -3.30 -10.19
C VAL A 365 2.98 -3.70 -8.79
N VAL A 366 2.24 -4.60 -8.15
CA VAL A 366 2.39 -4.99 -6.74
C VAL A 366 3.00 -6.38 -6.62
N SER A 367 3.57 -6.68 -5.45
CA SER A 367 4.18 -7.96 -5.14
C SER A 367 3.18 -9.14 -5.25
N GLY A 368 3.59 -10.24 -5.87
CA GLY A 368 2.72 -11.40 -6.15
C GLY A 368 3.50 -12.71 -6.37
N VAL A 369 4.66 -12.83 -5.72
CA VAL A 369 5.62 -13.93 -5.93
C VAL A 369 5.75 -14.86 -4.71
N GLY A 370 5.17 -14.50 -3.56
CA GLY A 370 5.08 -15.32 -2.35
C GLY A 370 6.06 -14.92 -1.25
N CYS A 371 6.14 -15.73 -0.19
CA CYS A 371 6.82 -15.36 1.07
C CYS A 371 6.22 -14.05 1.61
N MET A 372 7.07 -13.10 2.03
CA MET A 372 6.63 -11.73 2.34
C MET A 372 6.25 -10.91 1.10
N TYR A 373 6.67 -11.31 -0.11
CA TYR A 373 6.43 -10.55 -1.34
C TYR A 373 5.10 -10.92 -2.00
N ASP A 374 4.01 -10.62 -1.29
CA ASP A 374 2.65 -10.89 -1.74
C ASP A 374 1.71 -9.74 -1.37
N THR A 375 0.54 -9.72 -2.00
CA THR A 375 -0.44 -8.63 -1.84
C THR A 375 -1.86 -9.20 -1.74
N PHE A 376 -2.63 -8.70 -0.78
CA PHE A 376 -4.06 -8.91 -0.67
C PHE A 376 -4.83 -7.70 -1.18
N THR A 377 -6.00 -7.94 -1.75
CA THR A 377 -6.91 -6.89 -2.18
C THR A 377 -8.31 -7.11 -1.65
N LYS A 378 -9.04 -6.01 -1.42
CA LYS A 378 -10.48 -6.01 -1.08
C LYS A 378 -10.86 -6.86 0.15
N ALA A 379 -10.10 -6.74 1.24
CA ALA A 379 -10.47 -7.30 2.53
C ALA A 379 -11.79 -6.72 3.06
N ASP A 380 -12.35 -7.38 4.08
CA ASP A 380 -13.59 -6.93 4.72
C ASP A 380 -13.39 -5.60 5.47
N GLU A 381 -12.20 -5.42 6.04
CA GLU A 381 -11.80 -4.22 6.78
C GLU A 381 -10.75 -3.39 6.04
N PRO A 382 -10.71 -2.06 6.26
CA PRO A 382 -9.68 -1.19 5.70
C PRO A 382 -8.29 -1.70 6.08
N ALA A 383 -7.43 -1.83 5.07
CA ALA A 383 -6.05 -2.26 5.23
C ALA A 383 -5.90 -3.66 5.86
N GLY A 384 -6.95 -4.49 5.91
CA GLY A 384 -6.86 -5.87 6.42
C GLY A 384 -6.51 -6.89 5.34
N ILE A 385 -6.53 -8.17 5.72
CA ILE A 385 -6.41 -9.32 4.81
C ILE A 385 -7.55 -10.34 4.96
N ILE A 386 -8.28 -10.34 6.07
CA ILE A 386 -9.43 -11.23 6.28
C ILE A 386 -10.53 -10.86 5.27
N GLY A 387 -11.08 -11.87 4.60
CA GLY A 387 -12.05 -11.72 3.51
C GLY A 387 -11.44 -11.27 2.17
N GLY A 388 -10.15 -10.90 2.15
CA GLY A 388 -9.47 -10.40 0.96
C GLY A 388 -8.95 -11.49 0.03
N ASP A 389 -8.72 -11.08 -1.23
CA ASP A 389 -8.17 -11.92 -2.28
C ASP A 389 -6.65 -11.76 -2.37
N ASN A 390 -5.93 -12.87 -2.25
CA ASN A 390 -4.49 -12.91 -2.51
C ASN A 390 -4.22 -12.89 -4.03
N ILE A 391 -3.46 -11.90 -4.50
CA ILE A 391 -3.27 -11.68 -5.93
C ILE A 391 -2.51 -12.82 -6.62
N ARG A 392 -1.55 -13.45 -5.92
CA ARG A 392 -0.77 -14.58 -6.43
C ARG A 392 -1.66 -15.82 -6.62
N LEU A 393 -2.57 -16.10 -5.68
CA LEU A 393 -3.56 -17.17 -5.84
C LEU A 393 -4.52 -16.90 -7.01
N GLY A 394 -4.81 -15.63 -7.29
CA GLY A 394 -5.48 -15.14 -8.50
C GLY A 394 -4.62 -15.17 -9.78
N LYS A 395 -3.48 -15.89 -9.76
CA LYS A 395 -2.50 -15.98 -10.87
C LYS A 395 -1.96 -14.61 -11.32
N ASN A 396 -1.83 -13.67 -10.38
CA ASN A 396 -1.35 -12.30 -10.62
C ASN A 396 -2.19 -11.48 -11.61
N SER A 397 -3.43 -11.90 -11.86
CA SER A 397 -4.35 -11.23 -12.77
C SER A 397 -4.72 -9.84 -12.22
N PRO A 398 -4.99 -8.84 -13.08
CA PRO A 398 -5.30 -7.48 -12.63
C PRO A 398 -6.62 -7.41 -11.85
N VAL A 399 -6.60 -6.67 -10.74
CA VAL A 399 -7.77 -6.37 -9.90
C VAL A 399 -8.09 -4.88 -9.98
N PHE A 400 -9.33 -4.54 -10.32
CA PHE A 400 -9.80 -3.15 -10.37
C PHE A 400 -10.31 -2.68 -9.00
N LEU A 401 -9.88 -1.49 -8.60
CA LEU A 401 -10.38 -0.74 -7.45
C LEU A 401 -10.84 0.66 -7.90
N THR A 402 -12.00 1.08 -7.44
CA THR A 402 -12.45 2.47 -7.55
C THR A 402 -11.51 3.41 -6.79
N PRO A 403 -11.51 4.73 -7.10
CA PRO A 403 -10.76 5.72 -6.34
C PRO A 403 -11.01 5.64 -4.83
N ASN A 404 -12.26 5.44 -4.42
CA ASN A 404 -12.59 5.30 -3.01
C ASN A 404 -12.10 3.97 -2.42
N GLU A 405 -12.26 2.81 -3.09
CA GLU A 405 -11.72 1.53 -2.59
C GLU A 405 -10.21 1.62 -2.34
N ALA A 406 -9.46 2.30 -3.23
CA ALA A 406 -8.03 2.51 -3.04
C ALA A 406 -7.70 3.38 -1.81
N ARG A 407 -8.49 4.45 -1.55
CA ARG A 407 -8.34 5.31 -0.36
C ARG A 407 -8.82 4.67 0.94
N ASP A 408 -9.64 3.63 0.81
CA ASP A 408 -10.26 2.91 1.93
C ASP A 408 -9.49 1.64 2.29
N GLY A 409 -8.26 1.48 1.79
CA GLY A 409 -7.39 0.37 2.17
C GLY A 409 -7.67 -0.94 1.43
N GLY A 410 -8.13 -0.86 0.18
CA GLY A 410 -8.38 -2.04 -0.66
C GLY A 410 -7.13 -2.78 -1.13
N ILE A 411 -5.92 -2.37 -0.75
CA ILE A 411 -4.65 -3.07 -1.05
C ILE A 411 -3.87 -3.19 0.26
N HIS A 412 -3.45 -4.41 0.60
CA HIS A 412 -2.63 -4.74 1.75
C HIS A 412 -1.38 -5.49 1.28
N SER A 413 -0.20 -5.00 1.66
CA SER A 413 1.09 -5.60 1.34
C SER A 413 1.53 -6.52 2.47
N LEU A 414 2.06 -7.69 2.16
CA LEU A 414 2.70 -8.54 3.17
C LEU A 414 4.20 -8.26 3.34
N TYR A 415 4.76 -7.45 2.42
CA TYR A 415 6.18 -7.15 2.36
C TYR A 415 6.48 -5.96 3.19
#